data_AF-A0A2W4R8C7-F1
#
_entry.id   AF-A0A2W4R8C7-F1
#
_cell.length_a   1.000
_cell.length_b   1.000
_cell.length_c   1.000
_cell.angle_alpha   90.00
_cell.angle_beta   90.00
_cell.angle_gamma   90.00
#
_symmetry.space_group_name_H-M   'P 1'
#
loop_
_entity.id
_entity.type
_entity.pdbx_description
1 polymer ?
#
loop_
_entity_poly.entity_id
_entity_poly.type
_entity_poly.pdbx_seq_one_letter_code
_entity_poly.pdbx_strand_id
1 'polypeptide(L)'
;MADAQATSKRQRFEELMRAGIEAYRQEKHRLAHDYWREAATLDPYNEKVWLALYRVINTDEDRLVCLRNIIAINPANVQARKRLQALERKMASGTPPVVKPQPATPRPSGAHSETGQRRRSLLARLLFVVLVAGILGALSGIIASILIYGGW
;
A
#
# COMPACT_ATOMS: atom_id res chain seq x y z
N MET A 1 24.26 14.72 1.13
CA MET A 1 23.16 14.32 2.03
C MET A 1 21.98 13.69 1.28
N ALA A 2 21.49 14.29 0.19
CA ALA A 2 20.42 13.72 -0.64
C ALA A 2 20.73 12.30 -1.17
N ASP A 3 21.96 12.06 -1.62
CA ASP A 3 22.38 10.74 -2.13
C ASP A 3 22.37 9.63 -1.07
N ALA A 4 22.70 9.98 0.18
CA ALA A 4 22.67 9.06 1.30
C ALA A 4 21.22 8.65 1.65
N GLN A 5 20.28 9.61 1.62
CA GLN A 5 18.86 9.33 1.86
C GLN A 5 18.25 8.51 0.71
N ALA A 6 18.59 8.80 -0.54
CA ALA A 6 18.15 8.03 -1.70
C ALA A 6 18.68 6.58 -1.65
N THR A 7 19.92 6.41 -1.22
CA THR A 7 20.54 5.08 -1.01
C THR A 7 19.81 4.31 0.09
N SER A 8 19.57 4.94 1.25
CA SER A 8 18.81 4.34 2.36
C SER A 8 17.40 3.91 1.93
N LYS A 9 16.69 4.77 1.19
CA LYS A 9 15.36 4.47 0.67
C LYS A 9 15.36 3.25 -0.26
N ARG A 10 16.35 3.16 -1.17
CA ARG A 10 16.49 2.03 -2.09
C ARG A 10 16.80 0.74 -1.33
N GLN A 11 17.69 0.77 -0.35
CA GLN A 11 18.00 -0.39 0.49
C GLN A 11 16.75 -0.89 1.23
N ARG A 12 15.98 0.03 1.83
CA ARG A 12 14.73 -0.32 2.51
C ARG A 12 13.70 -0.92 1.57
N PHE A 13 13.57 -0.38 0.35
CA PHE A 13 12.71 -0.97 -0.68
C PHE A 13 13.10 -2.43 -0.99
N GLU A 14 14.38 -2.70 -1.24
CA GLU A 14 14.87 -4.04 -1.54
C GLU A 14 14.70 -5.02 -0.37
N GLU A 15 14.86 -4.56 0.87
CA GLU A 15 14.56 -5.35 2.07
C GLU A 15 13.09 -5.76 2.13
N LEU A 16 12.17 -4.82 1.93
CA LEU A 16 10.74 -5.08 1.95
C LEU A 16 10.32 -6.01 0.81
N MET A 17 10.88 -5.82 -0.39
CA MET A 17 10.63 -6.71 -1.51
C MET A 17 11.08 -8.15 -1.21
N ARG A 18 12.26 -8.33 -0.62
CA ARG A 18 12.77 -9.65 -0.19
C ARG A 18 11.92 -10.26 0.92
N ALA A 19 11.58 -9.49 1.95
CA ALA A 19 10.76 -9.95 3.07
C ALA A 19 9.36 -10.39 2.59
N GLY A 20 8.76 -9.66 1.65
CA GLY A 20 7.48 -10.05 1.06
C GLY A 20 7.56 -11.33 0.22
N ILE A 21 8.64 -11.54 -0.54
CA ILE A 21 8.87 -12.79 -1.27
C ILE A 21 8.97 -13.96 -0.31
N GLU A 22 9.72 -13.81 0.78
CA GLU A 22 9.90 -14.87 1.77
C GLU A 22 8.57 -15.20 2.47
N ALA A 23 7.83 -14.18 2.90
CA ALA A 23 6.50 -14.37 3.46
C ALA A 23 5.54 -15.06 2.48
N TYR A 24 5.58 -14.70 1.19
CA TYR A 24 4.74 -15.31 0.16
C TYR A 24 5.07 -16.80 -0.05
N ARG A 25 6.37 -17.16 -0.06
CA ARG A 25 6.82 -18.55 -0.16
C ARG A 25 6.37 -19.42 1.01
N GLN A 26 6.24 -18.82 2.19
CA GLN A 26 5.71 -19.46 3.38
C GLN A 26 4.18 -19.40 3.47
N GLU A 27 3.48 -19.07 2.38
CA GLU A 27 2.01 -18.92 2.31
C GLU A 27 1.42 -17.85 3.25
N LYS A 28 2.27 -16.99 3.84
CA LYS A 28 1.87 -15.88 4.71
C LYS A 28 1.44 -14.68 3.86
N HIS A 29 0.39 -14.84 3.05
CA HIS A 29 -0.03 -13.84 2.06
C HIS A 29 -0.36 -12.47 2.64
N ARG A 30 -0.93 -12.40 3.86
CA ARG A 30 -1.20 -11.13 4.55
C ARG A 30 0.10 -10.39 4.87
N LEU A 31 1.10 -11.10 5.39
CA LEU A 31 2.39 -10.53 5.72
C LEU A 31 3.14 -10.08 4.45
N ALA A 32 3.09 -10.90 3.39
CA ALA A 32 3.64 -10.53 2.09
C ALA A 32 3.01 -9.25 1.52
N HIS A 33 1.68 -9.16 1.61
CA HIS A 33 0.95 -7.96 1.23
C HIS A 33 1.40 -6.73 2.02
N ASP A 34 1.58 -6.85 3.33
CA ASP A 34 1.97 -5.70 4.17
C ASP A 34 3.38 -5.20 3.81
N TYR A 35 4.35 -6.10 3.62
CA TYR A 35 5.69 -5.73 3.15
C TYR A 35 5.68 -5.06 1.78
N TRP A 36 4.97 -5.63 0.79
CA TRP A 36 4.91 -5.04 -0.54
C TRP A 36 4.11 -3.75 -0.60
N ARG A 37 3.13 -3.56 0.30
CA ARG A 37 2.43 -2.28 0.43
C ARG A 37 3.39 -1.20 0.91
N GLU A 38 4.22 -1.48 1.93
CA GLU A 38 5.25 -0.54 2.38
C GLU A 38 6.26 -0.26 1.25
N ALA A 39 6.72 -1.28 0.54
CA ALA A 39 7.61 -1.10 -0.62
C ALA A 39 7.00 -0.18 -1.69
N ALA A 40 5.69 -0.29 -1.96
CA ALA A 40 4.99 0.56 -2.93
C ALA A 40 4.90 2.02 -2.47
N THR A 41 4.93 2.30 -1.16
CA THR A 41 5.03 3.69 -0.66
C THR A 41 6.42 4.29 -0.88
N LEU A 42 7.46 3.45 -0.90
CA LEU A 42 8.81 3.89 -1.17
C LEU A 42 9.03 4.10 -2.67
N ASP A 43 8.70 3.12 -3.49
CA ASP A 43 8.87 3.22 -4.95
C ASP A 43 7.57 2.89 -5.70
N PRO A 44 6.64 3.87 -5.81
CA PRO A 44 5.35 3.66 -6.47
C PRO A 44 5.48 3.51 -7.99
N TYR A 45 6.61 3.85 -8.59
CA TYR A 45 6.85 3.73 -10.03
C TYR A 45 7.52 2.41 -10.42
N ASN A 46 7.75 1.52 -9.44
CA ASN A 46 8.31 0.20 -9.70
C ASN A 46 7.23 -0.79 -10.13
N GLU A 47 7.29 -1.31 -11.36
CA GLU A 47 6.31 -2.30 -11.82
C GLU A 47 6.28 -3.56 -10.93
N LYS A 48 7.44 -3.97 -10.39
CA LYS A 48 7.59 -5.22 -9.66
C LYS A 48 6.73 -5.27 -8.40
N VAL A 49 6.60 -4.16 -7.68
CA VAL A 49 5.82 -4.13 -6.43
C VAL A 49 4.33 -4.26 -6.70
N TRP A 50 3.82 -3.67 -7.78
CA TRP A 50 2.42 -3.81 -8.19
C TRP A 50 2.10 -5.21 -8.70
N LEU A 51 3.02 -5.83 -9.44
CA LEU A 51 2.91 -7.24 -9.83
C LEU A 51 2.89 -8.17 -8.62
N ALA A 52 3.69 -7.88 -7.59
CA ALA A 52 3.72 -8.65 -6.36
C ALA A 52 2.42 -8.50 -5.57
N LEU A 53 1.94 -7.26 -5.36
CA LEU A 53 0.66 -6.97 -4.71
C LEU A 53 -0.53 -7.65 -5.40
N TYR A 54 -0.57 -7.63 -6.74
CA TYR A 54 -1.62 -8.29 -7.51
C TYR A 54 -1.78 -9.79 -7.18
N ARG A 55 -0.70 -10.47 -6.76
CA ARG A 55 -0.74 -11.90 -6.40
C ARG A 55 -1.45 -12.17 -5.08
N VAL A 56 -1.37 -11.24 -4.13
CA VAL A 56 -1.85 -11.42 -2.75
C VAL A 56 -3.16 -10.69 -2.45
N ILE A 57 -3.58 -9.79 -3.33
CA ILE A 57 -4.86 -9.10 -3.22
C ILE A 57 -6.03 -10.00 -3.62
N ASN A 58 -7.11 -9.93 -2.85
CA ASN A 58 -8.26 -10.82 -2.98
C ASN A 58 -9.55 -10.15 -3.48
N THR A 59 -9.59 -8.81 -3.52
CA THR A 59 -10.75 -8.04 -4.01
C THR A 59 -10.53 -7.59 -5.44
N ASP A 60 -11.59 -7.59 -6.23
CA ASP A 60 -11.54 -7.18 -7.63
C ASP A 60 -11.20 -5.69 -7.76
N GLU A 61 -11.65 -4.84 -6.84
CA GLU A 61 -11.36 -3.40 -6.81
C GLU A 61 -9.86 -3.12 -6.66
N ASP A 62 -9.21 -3.74 -5.69
CA ASP A 62 -7.77 -3.56 -5.46
C ASP A 62 -6.92 -4.23 -6.58
N ARG A 63 -7.41 -5.33 -7.18
CA ARG A 63 -6.79 -5.93 -8.37
C ARG A 63 -6.82 -4.96 -9.56
N LEU A 64 -7.92 -4.23 -9.72
CA LEU A 64 -8.08 -3.20 -10.74
C LEU A 64 -7.03 -2.09 -10.58
N VAL A 65 -6.84 -1.61 -9.35
CA VAL A 65 -5.82 -0.58 -9.03
C VAL A 65 -4.41 -1.06 -9.40
N CYS A 66 -4.05 -2.29 -9.01
CA CYS A 66 -2.72 -2.84 -9.33
C CYS A 66 -2.50 -2.94 -10.85
N LEU A 67 -3.49 -3.45 -11.59
CA LEU A 67 -3.38 -3.58 -13.05
C LEU A 67 -3.26 -2.22 -13.74
N ARG A 68 -4.00 -1.20 -13.29
CA ARG A 68 -3.88 0.17 -13.81
C ARG A 68 -2.50 0.76 -13.55
N ASN A 69 -1.94 0.58 -12.36
CA ASN A 69 -0.59 1.05 -12.06
C ASN A 69 0.48 0.32 -12.90
N ILE A 70 0.35 -1.00 -13.07
CA ILE A 70 1.25 -1.77 -13.94
C ILE A 70 1.23 -1.22 -15.38
N ILE A 71 0.04 -0.94 -15.93
CA ILE A 71 -0.10 -0.41 -17.29
C ILE A 71 0.40 1.03 -17.39
N ALA A 72 0.18 1.86 -16.36
CA ALA A 72 0.69 3.23 -16.33
C ALA A 72 2.23 3.28 -16.34
N ILE A 73 2.88 2.34 -15.63
CA ILE A 73 4.34 2.21 -15.58
C ILE A 73 4.89 1.56 -16.85
N ASN A 74 4.25 0.46 -17.28
CA ASN A 74 4.65 -0.31 -18.45
C ASN A 74 3.45 -0.52 -19.39
N PRO A 75 3.18 0.46 -20.28
CA PRO A 75 2.09 0.37 -21.23
C PRO A 75 2.19 -0.83 -22.16
N ALA A 76 3.40 -1.37 -22.37
CA ALA A 76 3.64 -2.53 -23.22
C ALA A 76 3.24 -3.86 -22.57
N ASN A 77 2.91 -3.91 -21.27
CA ASN A 77 2.51 -5.14 -20.58
C ASN A 77 1.16 -5.70 -21.08
N VAL A 78 1.23 -6.55 -22.12
CA VAL A 78 0.07 -7.18 -22.78
C VAL A 78 -0.77 -7.96 -21.79
N GLN A 79 -0.13 -8.64 -20.83
CA GLN A 79 -0.80 -9.48 -19.86
C GLN A 79 -1.64 -8.65 -18.88
N ALA A 80 -1.13 -7.51 -18.42
CA ALA A 80 -1.87 -6.60 -17.55
C ALA A 80 -3.10 -6.03 -18.26
N ARG A 81 -2.96 -5.61 -19.53
CA ARG A 81 -4.10 -5.12 -20.34
C ARG A 81 -5.19 -6.18 -20.52
N LYS A 82 -4.80 -7.42 -20.86
CA LYS A 82 -5.75 -8.55 -20.98
C LYS A 82 -6.48 -8.81 -19.67
N ARG A 83 -5.77 -8.83 -18.53
CA ARG A 83 -6.36 -9.03 -17.20
C ARG A 83 -7.28 -7.89 -16.79
N LEU A 84 -6.91 -6.64 -17.11
CA LEU A 84 -7.73 -5.46 -16.82
C LEU A 84 -9.06 -5.54 -17.56
N GLN A 85 -9.02 -5.80 -18.87
CA GLN A 85 -10.22 -5.93 -19.68
C GLN A 85 -11.15 -7.06 -19.19
N ALA A 86 -10.58 -8.22 -18.83
CA ALA A 86 -11.37 -9.33 -18.29
C ALA A 86 -12.03 -8.96 -16.95
N LEU A 87 -11.31 -8.26 -16.08
CA LEU A 87 -11.82 -7.83 -14.78
C LEU A 87 -12.92 -6.78 -14.91
N GLU A 88 -12.74 -5.78 -15.78
CA GLU A 88 -13.75 -4.75 -16.04
C GLU A 88 -15.04 -5.35 -16.60
N ARG A 89 -14.94 -6.33 -17.51
CA ARG A 89 -16.11 -7.07 -18.01
C ARG A 89 -16.84 -7.82 -16.90
N LYS A 90 -16.10 -8.53 -16.03
CA LYS A 90 -16.66 -9.26 -14.88
C LYS A 90 -17.41 -8.33 -13.92
N MET A 91 -16.85 -7.14 -13.66
CA MET A 91 -17.48 -6.15 -12.78
C MET A 91 -18.71 -5.50 -13.43
N ALA A 92 -18.69 -5.28 -14.76
CA ALA A 92 -19.82 -4.73 -15.50
C ALA A 92 -20.99 -5.69 -15.66
N SER A 93 -20.75 -7.02 -15.70
CA SER A 93 -21.80 -8.03 -15.83
C SER A 93 -22.61 -8.27 -14.54
N GLY A 94 -22.45 -7.43 -13.51
CA GLY A 94 -23.18 -7.54 -12.25
C GLY A 94 -22.90 -8.83 -11.47
N THR A 95 -21.87 -9.58 -11.87
CA THR A 95 -21.45 -10.79 -11.15
C THR A 95 -20.81 -10.32 -9.84
N PRO A 96 -21.32 -10.71 -8.67
CA PRO A 96 -20.78 -10.22 -7.40
C PRO A 96 -19.27 -10.47 -7.33
N PRO A 97 -18.47 -9.51 -6.81
CA PRO A 97 -17.03 -9.67 -6.71
C PRO A 97 -16.74 -10.96 -5.96
N VAL A 98 -16.12 -11.91 -6.66
CA VAL A 98 -15.71 -13.19 -6.06
C VAL A 98 -14.57 -12.87 -5.10
N VAL A 99 -14.93 -12.61 -3.84
CA VAL A 99 -14.01 -12.74 -2.72
C VAL A 99 -13.52 -14.18 -2.78
N LYS A 100 -12.25 -14.39 -3.14
CA LYS A 100 -11.68 -15.74 -3.07
C LYS A 100 -11.92 -16.29 -1.66
N PRO A 101 -12.58 -17.45 -1.50
CA PRO A 101 -12.78 -18.04 -0.19
C PRO A 101 -11.42 -18.27 0.45
N GLN A 102 -11.16 -17.61 1.58
CA GLN A 102 -10.12 -18.08 2.49
C GLN A 102 -10.52 -19.49 2.94
N PRO A 103 -9.61 -20.48 2.96
CA PRO A 103 -9.87 -21.75 3.61
C PRO A 103 -10.36 -21.46 5.02
N ALA A 104 -11.61 -21.84 5.29
CA ALA A 104 -12.20 -21.72 6.60
C ALA A 104 -11.43 -22.66 7.53
N THR A 105 -10.50 -22.10 8.31
CA THR A 105 -10.22 -22.69 9.61
C THR A 105 -11.54 -22.73 10.37
N PRO A 106 -11.92 -23.86 11.01
CA PRO A 106 -13.15 -23.92 11.78
C PRO A 106 -13.04 -22.89 12.91
N ARG A 107 -13.75 -21.77 12.74
CA ARG A 107 -13.77 -20.67 13.69
C ARG A 107 -14.73 -21.06 14.81
N PRO A 108 -14.29 -21.12 16.08
CA PRO A 108 -15.23 -21.29 17.19
C PRO A 108 -16.22 -20.12 17.16
N SER A 109 -17.50 -20.48 17.15
CA SER A 109 -18.62 -19.55 17.25
C SER A 109 -18.48 -18.77 18.56
N GLY A 110 -18.15 -17.49 18.44
CA GLY A 110 -17.98 -16.57 19.54
C GLY A 110 -18.05 -15.16 18.99
N ALA A 111 -19.16 -14.51 19.30
CA ALA A 111 -19.50 -13.10 19.09
C ALA A 111 -18.30 -12.18 18.85
N HIS A 112 -18.37 -11.36 17.79
CA HIS A 112 -18.18 -9.90 17.88
C HIS A 112 -18.62 -9.29 16.54
N SER A 113 -19.79 -8.67 16.59
CA SER A 113 -20.26 -7.68 15.62
C SER A 113 -19.34 -6.45 15.67
N GLU A 114 -18.63 -6.13 14.58
CA GLU A 114 -18.10 -4.76 14.38
C GLU A 114 -18.13 -4.37 12.89
N THR A 115 -19.28 -3.86 12.48
CA THR A 115 -19.47 -2.87 11.42
C THR A 115 -18.59 -1.64 11.67
N GLY A 116 -17.32 -1.65 11.26
CA GLY A 116 -16.42 -0.51 11.49
C GLY A 116 -15.27 -0.30 10.50
N GLN A 117 -15.03 -1.23 9.57
CA GLN A 117 -13.78 -1.23 8.81
C GLN A 117 -13.77 -0.29 7.58
N ARG A 118 -14.93 0.09 7.04
CA ARG A 118 -15.04 1.02 5.89
C ARG A 118 -14.85 2.50 6.25
N ARG A 119 -14.98 2.89 7.52
CA ARG A 119 -14.81 4.29 7.97
C ARG A 119 -13.38 4.64 8.41
N ARG A 120 -12.55 3.63 8.72
CA ARG A 120 -11.19 3.81 9.25
C ARG A 120 -10.18 4.34 8.21
N SER A 121 -10.47 4.21 6.91
CA SER A 121 -9.58 4.67 5.84
C SER A 121 -9.56 6.19 5.63
N LEU A 122 -10.57 6.91 6.10
CA LEU A 122 -10.63 8.39 6.02
C LEU A 122 -10.04 9.05 7.28
N LEU A 123 -10.29 8.46 8.44
CA LEU A 123 -9.73 8.92 9.72
C LEU A 123 -8.19 8.79 9.74
N ALA A 124 -7.65 7.70 9.21
CA ALA A 124 -6.20 7.52 9.09
C ALA A 124 -5.55 8.54 8.12
N ARG A 125 -6.26 8.97 7.06
CA ARG A 125 -5.79 10.00 6.11
C ARG A 125 -5.77 11.40 6.74
N LEU A 126 -6.78 11.75 7.54
CA LEU A 126 -6.84 13.05 8.20
C LEU A 126 -5.83 13.16 9.36
N LEU A 127 -5.64 12.09 10.13
CA LEU A 127 -4.62 12.06 11.19
C LEU A 127 -3.20 12.24 10.64
N PHE A 128 -2.90 11.68 9.47
CA PHE A 128 -1.60 11.87 8.81
C PHE A 128 -1.37 13.31 8.34
N VAL A 129 -2.41 13.99 7.85
CA VAL A 129 -2.34 15.40 7.42
C VAL A 129 -2.14 16.35 8.60
N VAL A 130 -2.86 16.13 9.72
CA VAL A 130 -2.72 16.95 10.94
C VAL A 130 -1.35 16.73 11.60
N LEU A 131 -0.84 15.49 11.60
CA LEU A 131 0.51 15.18 12.10
C LEU A 131 1.58 15.94 11.30
N VAL A 132 1.48 15.97 9.96
CA VAL A 132 2.42 16.68 9.09
C VAL A 132 2.31 18.21 9.26
N ALA A 133 1.10 18.75 9.41
CA ALA A 133 0.88 20.18 9.65
C ALA A 133 1.39 20.63 11.04
N GLY A 134 1.20 19.81 12.08
CA GLY A 134 1.69 20.09 13.43
C GLY A 134 3.22 20.09 13.54
N ILE A 135 3.90 19.19 12.84
CA ILE A 135 5.36 19.13 12.82
C ILE A 135 5.97 20.35 12.09
N LEU A 136 5.31 20.87 11.05
CA LEU A 136 5.74 22.09 10.36
C LEU A 136 5.55 23.36 11.22
N GLY A 137 4.55 23.40 12.10
CA GLY A 137 4.36 24.51 13.05
C GLY A 137 5.32 24.49 14.23
N ALA A 138 5.73 23.31 14.71
CA ALA A 138 6.67 23.21 15.85
C ALA A 138 8.11 23.58 15.46
N LEU A 139 8.53 23.30 14.21
CA LEU A 139 9.87 23.63 13.73
C LEU A 139 10.05 25.12 13.41
N SER A 140 8.99 25.82 12.99
CA SER A 140 9.07 27.27 12.73
C SER A 140 9.24 28.10 14.01
N GLY A 141 8.60 27.68 15.11
CA GLY A 141 8.73 28.34 16.41
C GLY A 141 10.14 28.24 17.02
N ILE A 142 10.80 27.10 16.85
CA ILE A 142 12.16 26.88 17.40
C ILE A 142 13.20 27.70 16.63
N ILE A 143 13.09 27.78 15.29
CA ILE A 143 14.01 28.56 14.46
C ILE A 143 13.83 30.07 14.69
N ALA A 144 12.58 30.55 14.85
CA ALA A 144 12.32 31.95 15.18
C ALA A 144 12.83 32.32 16.59
N SER A 145 12.73 31.41 17.56
CA SER A 145 13.22 31.64 18.93
C SER A 145 14.75 31.75 18.98
N ILE A 146 15.47 30.93 18.22
CA ILE A 146 16.95 30.98 18.16
C ILE A 146 17.45 32.28 17.53
N LEU A 147 16.75 32.81 16.52
CA LEU A 147 17.13 34.07 15.86
C LEU A 147 16.82 35.32 16.68
N ILE A 148 15.79 35.28 17.53
CA ILE A 148 15.40 36.43 18.37
C ILE A 148 16.21 36.47 19.69
N TYR A 149 16.59 35.31 20.25
CA TYR A 149 17.30 35.25 21.53
C TYR A 149 18.82 35.06 21.41
N GLY A 150 19.36 34.73 20.23
CA GLY A 150 20.79 34.48 20.03
C GLY A 150 21.63 35.68 19.58
N GLY A 151 21.04 36.88 19.51
CA GLY A 151 21.72 38.07 19.01
C GLY A 151 21.65 39.26 19.96
N TRP A 152 22.50 39.26 21.00
CA TRP A 152 23.02 40.45 21.68
C TRP A 152 24.44 40.14 22.18
#